data_AF-A0AA90VBY4-F1
#
_entry.id   AF-A0AA90VBY4-F1
#
_cell.length_a   1.000
_cell.length_b   1.000
_cell.length_c   1.000
_cell.angle_alpha   90.00
_cell.angle_beta   90.00
_cell.angle_gamma   90.00
#
_symmetry.space_group_name_H-M   'P 1'
#
loop_
_entity.id
_entity.type
_entity.pdbx_description
1 polymer ?
#
loop_
_entity_poly.entity_id
_entity_poly.type
_entity_poly.pdbx_seq_one_letter_code
_entity_poly.pdbx_strand_id
1 'polypeptide(L)'
;MADKLDKSNLQTLFEGIRDERRLQANTANRIGNAFLSLLHFCADETSDKYLSRQHDDAAEGMITFLRGLISEQMAQLKAGAQFGDFVSGLYNGKGAQVDANGNVEVESITVRTYMRVMELIVNRLSAQEGDTFFTENDTIESVDNLGDDCYGLHLRSKYSGYFTAQHVGNVIKGVVNNIASAANSGTSADYYTSWMRVNSVNAVKNYIEVTLYPDADVPAGKNFPPCELMNIARYGNQTEESLQSCFYISSSEGRIVKLTGVTKPILDDYNYGMVFGDMPEFVKSLNLPIVKGRDYLYAAGIITQDIIQIDYHGKPIVDYIDRGPWSEAAEYFCSALNPDTGKFETSDVWYTGCKWRCQTTGTHTAPRWNNTDWAMIEGNPAFTIDFLEDETIYDFDNFRAPLTVVATLYGQDITSDILDSDVAWTRYTENKAGEQRVTSDNIWALEVGSKAGKAIVLTQSDLSVDSEGVPAKIRFTATVTLRDGLGDEVAQDSITLECV
;
A
#
# COMPACT_ATOMS: atom_id res chain seq x y z
N MET A 1 46.69 -45.34 -67.98
CA MET A 1 47.00 -45.33 -66.54
C MET A 1 46.71 -46.73 -66.03
N ALA A 2 47.61 -47.31 -65.27
CA ALA A 2 47.59 -48.71 -64.84
C ALA A 2 46.18 -49.16 -64.42
N ASP A 3 45.67 -50.23 -65.05
CA ASP A 3 44.46 -50.90 -64.59
C ASP A 3 44.65 -51.22 -63.10
N LYS A 4 43.72 -50.77 -62.25
CA LYS A 4 43.67 -51.18 -60.84
C LYS A 4 43.67 -52.70 -60.82
N LEU A 5 44.78 -53.30 -60.38
CA LEU A 5 44.84 -54.75 -60.22
C LEU A 5 43.85 -55.17 -59.13
N ASP A 6 42.71 -55.69 -59.55
CA ASP A 6 41.72 -56.30 -58.67
C ASP A 6 42.31 -57.56 -58.00
N LYS A 7 42.00 -57.77 -56.71
CA LYS A 7 42.41 -58.92 -55.92
C LYS A 7 42.07 -60.24 -56.60
N SER A 8 40.90 -60.30 -57.27
CA SER A 8 40.46 -61.48 -58.03
C SER A 8 41.36 -61.76 -59.24
N ASN A 9 41.77 -60.71 -59.95
CA ASN A 9 42.65 -60.82 -61.12
C ASN A 9 44.08 -61.22 -60.71
N LEU A 10 44.58 -60.66 -59.61
CA LEU A 10 45.85 -61.08 -59.00
C LEU A 10 45.80 -62.56 -58.60
N GLN A 11 44.75 -62.97 -57.88
CA GLN A 11 44.61 -64.37 -57.45
C GLN A 11 44.60 -65.32 -58.66
N THR A 12 43.83 -64.99 -59.70
CA THR A 12 43.79 -65.78 -60.95
C THR A 12 45.15 -65.83 -61.64
N LEU A 13 45.90 -64.72 -61.68
CA LEU A 13 47.25 -64.67 -62.24
C LEU A 13 48.22 -65.59 -61.47
N PHE A 14 48.19 -65.53 -60.14
CA PHE A 14 49.04 -66.36 -59.28
C PHE A 14 48.64 -67.84 -59.31
N GLU A 15 47.34 -68.16 -59.34
CA GLU A 15 46.84 -69.54 -59.48
C GLU A 15 47.20 -70.11 -60.86
N GLY A 16 47.06 -69.32 -61.92
CA GLY A 16 47.48 -69.71 -63.27
C GLY A 16 48.99 -69.94 -63.40
N ILE A 17 49.81 -69.27 -62.58
CA ILE A 17 51.24 -69.59 -62.46
C ILE A 17 51.44 -70.86 -61.62
N ARG A 18 50.77 -70.98 -60.47
CA ARG A 18 50.89 -72.13 -59.55
C ARG A 18 50.54 -73.45 -60.24
N ASP A 19 49.44 -73.47 -60.99
CA ASP A 19 48.85 -74.70 -61.53
C ASP A 19 49.37 -75.07 -62.92
N GLU A 20 50.29 -74.27 -63.49
CA GLU A 20 50.89 -74.51 -64.79
C GLU A 20 51.85 -75.71 -64.75
N ARG A 21 51.59 -76.71 -65.60
CA ARG A 21 52.36 -77.98 -65.66
C ARG A 21 53.19 -78.15 -66.94
N ARG A 22 53.06 -77.23 -67.91
CA ARG A 22 53.88 -77.26 -69.14
C ARG A 22 55.34 -76.95 -68.81
N LEU A 23 56.25 -77.77 -69.34
CA LEU A 23 57.69 -77.56 -69.25
C LEU A 23 58.07 -76.17 -69.76
N GLN A 24 58.84 -75.41 -68.96
CA GLN A 24 59.31 -74.03 -69.22
C GLN A 24 58.24 -72.91 -69.22
N ALA A 25 56.99 -73.17 -68.83
CA ALA A 25 55.92 -72.16 -68.90
C ALA A 25 55.92 -71.11 -67.76
N ASN A 26 56.60 -71.39 -66.64
CA ASN A 26 56.78 -70.44 -65.53
C ASN A 26 58.17 -69.80 -65.60
N THR A 27 58.31 -68.81 -66.47
CA THR A 27 59.55 -68.08 -66.64
C THR A 27 59.78 -67.07 -65.51
N ALA A 28 61.04 -66.69 -65.29
CA ALA A 28 61.39 -65.67 -64.30
C ALA A 28 60.65 -64.34 -64.54
N ASN A 29 60.43 -63.95 -65.80
CA ASN A 29 59.62 -62.77 -66.15
C ASN A 29 58.16 -62.92 -65.72
N ARG A 30 57.55 -64.09 -65.89
CA ARG A 30 56.15 -64.33 -65.53
C ARG A 30 55.95 -64.30 -64.02
N ILE A 31 56.84 -64.96 -63.27
CA ILE A 31 56.81 -64.95 -61.80
C ILE A 31 57.15 -63.55 -61.27
N GLY A 32 58.19 -62.90 -61.80
CA GLY A 32 58.61 -61.56 -61.40
C GLY A 32 57.52 -60.51 -61.60
N ASN A 33 56.83 -60.54 -62.75
CA ASN A 33 55.71 -59.63 -63.02
C ASN A 33 54.55 -59.86 -62.04
N ALA A 34 54.25 -61.12 -61.67
CA ALA A 34 53.23 -61.41 -60.67
C ALA A 34 53.61 -60.84 -59.29
N PHE A 35 54.87 -60.99 -58.86
CA PHE A 35 55.34 -60.41 -57.59
C PHE A 35 55.34 -58.87 -57.59
N LEU A 36 55.76 -58.22 -58.68
CA LEU A 36 55.69 -56.76 -58.80
C LEU A 36 54.24 -56.27 -58.75
N SER A 37 53.33 -57.02 -59.37
CA SER A 37 51.88 -56.76 -59.34
C SER A 37 51.31 -56.86 -57.93
N LEU A 38 51.75 -57.86 -57.14
CA LEU A 38 51.37 -57.98 -55.73
C LEU A 38 51.93 -56.84 -54.87
N LEU A 39 53.19 -56.45 -55.09
CA LEU A 39 53.83 -55.36 -54.35
C LEU A 39 53.10 -54.03 -54.58
N HIS A 40 52.73 -53.72 -55.81
CA HIS A 40 51.93 -52.53 -56.14
C HIS A 40 50.58 -52.54 -55.45
N PHE A 41 49.87 -53.68 -55.47
CA PHE A 41 48.58 -53.82 -54.79
C PHE A 41 48.70 -53.60 -53.27
N CYS A 42 49.72 -54.18 -52.63
CA CYS A 42 49.95 -53.99 -51.20
C CYS A 42 50.32 -52.54 -50.83
N ALA A 43 51.05 -51.85 -51.70
CA ALA A 43 51.44 -50.45 -51.48
C ALA A 43 50.25 -49.48 -51.65
N ASP A 44 49.39 -49.68 -52.64
CA ASP A 44 48.26 -48.78 -52.92
C ASP A 44 47.03 -49.03 -52.03
N GLU A 45 46.79 -50.25 -51.54
CA GLU A 45 45.59 -50.55 -50.74
C GLU A 45 45.69 -50.16 -49.26
N THR A 46 46.90 -49.93 -48.74
CA THR A 46 47.13 -49.86 -47.29
C THR A 46 47.36 -48.46 -46.74
N SER A 47 47.75 -47.45 -47.54
CA SER A 47 48.08 -46.13 -46.98
C SER A 47 46.86 -45.30 -46.55
N ASP A 48 45.72 -45.40 -47.24
CA ASP A 48 44.66 -44.37 -47.12
C ASP A 48 43.39 -44.86 -46.38
N LYS A 49 43.39 -46.07 -45.83
CA LYS A 49 42.15 -46.72 -45.31
C LYS A 49 41.98 -46.65 -43.79
N TYR A 50 43.00 -46.27 -43.02
CA TYR A 50 42.95 -46.31 -41.55
C TYR A 50 43.63 -45.11 -40.92
N LEU A 51 43.05 -44.59 -39.83
CA LEU A 51 43.70 -43.59 -39.00
C LEU A 51 44.94 -44.16 -38.30
N SER A 52 46.04 -43.42 -38.36
CA SER A 52 47.30 -43.80 -37.71
C SER A 52 47.14 -43.97 -36.20
N ARG A 53 47.81 -44.99 -35.66
CA ARG A 53 47.91 -45.24 -34.21
C ARG A 53 49.14 -44.58 -33.56
N GLN A 54 50.06 -44.04 -34.37
CA GLN A 54 51.39 -43.61 -33.92
C GLN A 54 51.76 -42.18 -34.34
N HIS A 55 51.11 -41.66 -35.39
CA HIS A 55 51.40 -40.36 -35.97
C HIS A 55 50.11 -39.54 -36.05
N ASP A 56 50.27 -38.22 -36.10
CA ASP A 56 49.15 -37.31 -36.33
C ASP A 56 48.51 -37.62 -37.68
N ASP A 57 47.18 -37.69 -37.69
CA ASP A 57 46.39 -38.07 -38.85
C ASP A 57 45.02 -37.39 -38.77
N ALA A 58 44.35 -37.25 -39.91
CA ALA A 58 43.06 -36.57 -40.01
C ALA A 58 42.08 -37.40 -40.83
N ALA A 59 40.88 -37.57 -40.30
CA ALA A 59 39.75 -38.02 -41.10
C ALA A 59 39.09 -36.81 -41.76
N GLU A 60 38.96 -36.82 -43.08
CA GLU A 60 38.16 -35.80 -43.80
C GLU A 60 36.65 -36.04 -43.62
N GLY A 61 36.25 -37.27 -43.26
CA GLY A 61 34.86 -37.66 -43.03
C GLY A 61 34.45 -37.67 -41.55
N MET A 62 33.13 -37.79 -41.32
CA MET A 62 32.57 -37.93 -39.97
C MET A 62 32.92 -39.29 -39.36
N ILE A 63 33.45 -39.28 -38.14
CA ILE A 63 33.75 -40.49 -37.38
C ILE A 63 32.60 -40.76 -36.39
N THR A 64 32.01 -41.96 -36.44
CA THR A 64 31.00 -42.41 -35.47
C THR A 64 31.59 -43.43 -34.50
N PHE A 65 31.62 -43.11 -33.21
CA PHE A 65 32.10 -44.01 -32.15
C PHE A 65 30.94 -44.77 -31.50
N LEU A 66 30.83 -46.09 -31.75
CA LEU A 66 29.72 -46.91 -31.25
C LEU A 66 29.73 -47.17 -29.73
N ARG A 67 30.88 -47.03 -29.08
CA ARG A 67 31.06 -47.26 -27.64
C ARG A 67 31.49 -46.02 -26.86
N GLY A 68 31.46 -44.85 -27.53
CA GLY A 68 31.97 -43.59 -26.99
C GLY A 68 33.45 -43.33 -27.32
N LEU A 69 33.93 -42.19 -26.83
CA LEU A 69 35.29 -41.69 -27.02
C LEU A 69 35.93 -41.51 -25.63
N ILE A 70 37.09 -42.12 -25.40
CA ILE A 70 37.93 -41.88 -24.23
C ILE A 70 39.20 -41.19 -24.73
N SER A 71 39.47 -39.99 -24.23
CA SER A 71 40.70 -39.26 -24.45
C SER A 71 41.43 -39.12 -23.12
N GLU A 72 42.61 -39.74 -23.00
CA GLU A 72 43.48 -39.63 -21.82
C GLU A 72 44.14 -38.24 -21.71
N GLN A 73 44.08 -37.45 -22.78
CA GLN A 73 44.58 -36.08 -22.86
C GLN A 73 43.49 -35.11 -23.31
N MET A 74 43.85 -33.84 -23.55
CA MET A 74 42.93 -32.79 -23.97
C MET A 74 42.26 -33.09 -25.32
N ALA A 75 40.92 -33.11 -25.34
CA ALA A 75 40.13 -33.08 -26.57
C ALA A 75 39.86 -31.62 -26.98
N GLN A 76 40.21 -31.24 -28.20
CA GLN A 76 39.94 -29.91 -28.75
C GLN A 76 38.74 -29.95 -29.72
N LEU A 77 37.60 -29.40 -29.30
CA LEU A 77 36.37 -29.33 -30.10
C LEU A 77 36.13 -27.89 -30.58
N LYS A 78 36.68 -27.54 -31.74
CA LYS A 78 36.72 -26.14 -32.23
C LYS A 78 35.35 -25.55 -32.59
N ALA A 79 34.38 -26.38 -32.97
CA ALA A 79 33.03 -25.96 -33.36
C ALA A 79 31.99 -26.16 -32.26
N GLY A 80 32.42 -26.55 -31.05
CA GLY A 80 31.52 -26.90 -29.95
C GLY A 80 31.24 -28.40 -29.82
N ALA A 81 30.33 -28.75 -28.92
CA ALA A 81 29.91 -30.11 -28.61
C ALA A 81 28.39 -30.16 -28.41
N GLN A 82 27.71 -31.14 -29.00
CA GLN A 82 26.30 -31.42 -28.76
C GLN A 82 26.15 -32.77 -28.06
N PHE A 83 25.24 -32.82 -27.10
CA PHE A 83 24.95 -33.99 -26.27
C PHE A 83 23.48 -34.37 -26.40
N GLY A 84 23.21 -35.61 -26.79
CA GLY A 84 21.86 -36.08 -27.11
C GLY A 84 21.30 -35.45 -28.39
N ASP A 85 19.97 -35.48 -28.54
CA ASP A 85 19.28 -34.80 -29.65
C ASP A 85 19.07 -33.32 -29.30
N PHE A 86 20.15 -32.54 -29.39
CA PHE A 86 20.10 -31.14 -28.96
C PHE A 86 19.09 -30.32 -29.78
N VAL A 87 18.20 -29.61 -29.08
CA VAL A 87 17.29 -28.59 -29.60
C VAL A 87 17.38 -27.38 -28.68
N SER A 88 17.67 -26.20 -29.23
CA SER A 88 17.76 -24.98 -28.43
C SER A 88 16.36 -24.47 -28.05
N GLY A 89 16.20 -24.05 -26.80
CA GLY A 89 14.98 -23.43 -26.29
C GLY A 89 14.96 -23.35 -24.78
N LEU A 90 14.62 -22.18 -24.23
CA LEU A 90 14.54 -21.95 -22.79
C LEU A 90 13.49 -22.83 -22.08
N TYR A 91 12.41 -23.18 -22.79
CA TYR A 91 11.28 -23.92 -22.23
C TYR A 91 11.04 -25.30 -22.86
N ASN A 92 11.48 -25.48 -24.10
CA ASN A 92 11.24 -26.68 -24.91
C ASN A 92 12.54 -27.24 -25.50
N GLY A 93 13.69 -26.81 -24.99
CA GLY A 93 14.98 -27.34 -25.36
C GLY A 93 15.13 -28.81 -24.96
N LYS A 94 16.07 -29.49 -25.61
CA LYS A 94 16.44 -30.88 -25.30
C LYS A 94 17.95 -31.01 -25.42
N GLY A 95 18.55 -31.91 -24.64
CA GLY A 95 19.99 -32.20 -24.72
C GLY A 95 20.85 -31.10 -24.11
N ALA A 96 22.11 -31.01 -24.55
CA ALA A 96 23.00 -29.92 -24.18
C ALA A 96 23.90 -29.51 -25.34
N GLN A 97 24.28 -28.24 -25.38
CA GLN A 97 25.27 -27.73 -26.33
C GLN A 97 26.30 -26.85 -25.63
N VAL A 98 27.55 -27.00 -26.03
CA VAL A 98 28.59 -25.97 -25.90
C VAL A 98 28.85 -25.44 -27.31
N ASP A 99 28.62 -24.15 -27.56
CA ASP A 99 28.85 -23.56 -28.89
C ASP A 99 30.33 -23.20 -29.12
N ALA A 100 30.66 -22.66 -30.31
CA ALA A 100 32.03 -22.26 -30.64
C ALA A 100 32.56 -21.07 -29.80
N ASN A 101 31.68 -20.34 -29.12
CA ASN A 101 32.01 -19.22 -28.24
C ASN A 101 32.11 -19.64 -26.76
N GLY A 102 31.79 -20.90 -26.43
CA GLY A 102 31.78 -21.43 -25.08
C GLY A 102 30.49 -21.16 -24.30
N ASN A 103 29.41 -20.73 -24.96
CA ASN A 103 28.09 -20.64 -24.34
C ASN A 103 27.54 -22.05 -24.11
N VAL A 104 26.96 -22.26 -22.93
CA VAL A 104 26.42 -23.56 -22.52
C VAL A 104 24.90 -23.46 -22.36
N GLU A 105 24.18 -24.31 -23.10
CA GLU A 105 22.74 -24.56 -22.91
C GLU A 105 22.57 -25.99 -22.40
N VAL A 106 21.95 -26.16 -21.23
CA VAL A 106 21.75 -27.45 -20.57
C VAL A 106 20.55 -27.39 -19.62
N GLU A 107 19.87 -28.54 -19.44
CA GLU A 107 18.70 -28.68 -18.57
C GLU A 107 19.02 -28.51 -17.06
N SER A 108 20.12 -29.11 -16.59
CA SER A 108 20.47 -29.08 -15.16
C SER A 108 21.98 -29.19 -14.92
N ILE A 109 22.44 -28.57 -13.83
CA ILE A 109 23.84 -28.61 -13.38
C ILE A 109 23.86 -28.96 -11.88
N THR A 110 24.59 -30.01 -11.51
CA THR A 110 24.85 -30.36 -10.10
C THR A 110 26.33 -30.11 -9.77
N VAL A 111 26.63 -29.18 -8.86
CA VAL A 111 28.00 -28.81 -8.46
C VAL A 111 28.25 -29.20 -7.00
N ARG A 112 29.21 -30.09 -6.75
CA ARG A 112 29.45 -30.65 -5.41
C ARG A 112 30.20 -29.73 -4.44
N THR A 113 30.97 -28.76 -4.95
CA THR A 113 31.84 -27.93 -4.10
C THR A 113 31.45 -26.45 -4.17
N TYR A 114 31.71 -25.76 -5.30
CA TYR A 114 31.26 -24.38 -5.50
C TYR A 114 31.14 -24.03 -6.98
N MET A 115 30.16 -23.18 -7.32
CA MET A 115 29.98 -22.56 -8.62
C MET A 115 30.37 -21.09 -8.51
N ARG A 116 31.24 -20.59 -9.39
CA ARG A 116 31.68 -19.19 -9.41
C ARG A 116 31.20 -18.51 -10.69
N VAL A 117 30.40 -17.47 -10.53
CA VAL A 117 29.85 -16.66 -11.63
C VAL A 117 29.94 -15.18 -11.28
N MET A 118 29.96 -14.31 -12.30
CA MET A 118 29.93 -12.85 -12.11
C MET A 118 28.53 -12.38 -11.68
N GLU A 119 27.49 -12.96 -12.26
CA GLU A 119 26.08 -12.64 -11.96
C GLU A 119 25.23 -13.91 -12.07
N LEU A 120 24.29 -14.08 -11.13
CA LEU A 120 23.26 -15.13 -11.14
C LEU A 120 21.88 -14.45 -11.12
N ILE A 121 21.15 -14.52 -12.23
CA ILE A 121 19.79 -13.99 -12.34
C ILE A 121 18.80 -15.13 -12.04
N VAL A 122 18.21 -15.10 -10.85
CA VAL A 122 17.09 -15.97 -10.47
C VAL A 122 15.78 -15.18 -10.51
N ASN A 123 14.68 -15.85 -10.86
CA ASN A 123 13.36 -15.25 -10.77
C ASN A 123 13.09 -14.79 -9.32
N ARG A 124 12.75 -13.50 -9.15
CA ARG A 124 12.61 -12.83 -7.84
C ARG A 124 11.19 -12.88 -7.26
N LEU A 125 10.20 -13.34 -8.02
CA LEU A 125 8.82 -13.44 -7.55
C LEU A 125 8.57 -14.82 -6.90
N SER A 126 8.43 -14.84 -5.59
CA SER A 126 7.84 -15.98 -4.87
C SER A 126 6.34 -15.72 -4.74
N ALA A 127 5.52 -16.58 -5.35
CA ALA A 127 4.08 -16.56 -5.20
C ALA A 127 3.67 -17.69 -4.23
N GLN A 128 2.82 -17.38 -3.27
CA GLN A 128 2.26 -18.33 -2.31
C GLN A 128 0.74 -18.30 -2.43
N GLU A 129 0.13 -19.47 -2.53
CA GLU A 129 -1.32 -19.64 -2.59
C GLU A 129 -1.81 -20.17 -1.24
N GLY A 130 -2.93 -19.64 -0.75
CA GLY A 130 -3.58 -20.10 0.47
C GLY A 130 -3.09 -19.41 1.74
N ASP A 131 -3.05 -20.17 2.83
CA ASP A 131 -2.65 -19.69 4.15
C ASP A 131 -1.16 -19.91 4.40
N THR A 132 -0.46 -18.87 4.82
CA THR A 132 0.93 -18.95 5.26
C THR A 132 1.03 -18.64 6.74
N PHE A 133 1.40 -19.64 7.54
CA PHE A 133 1.58 -19.53 8.98
C PHE A 133 3.05 -19.28 9.34
N PHE A 134 3.27 -18.35 10.27
CA PHE A 134 4.58 -17.97 10.78
C PHE A 134 4.73 -18.43 12.23
N THR A 135 4.75 -19.74 12.41
CA THR A 135 4.97 -20.46 13.67
C THR A 135 5.71 -21.77 13.40
N GLU A 136 5.97 -22.54 14.46
CA GLU A 136 6.52 -23.88 14.38
C GLU A 136 5.63 -24.74 13.48
N ASN A 137 6.20 -25.17 12.37
CA ASN A 137 5.55 -25.95 11.34
C ASN A 137 6.37 -27.20 11.05
N ASP A 138 5.73 -28.22 10.50
CA ASP A 138 6.36 -29.47 10.08
C ASP A 138 5.57 -30.11 8.93
N THR A 139 6.19 -31.04 8.20
CA THR A 139 5.52 -31.86 7.19
C THR A 139 5.43 -33.28 7.72
N ILE A 140 4.24 -33.88 7.67
CA ILE A 140 4.01 -35.26 8.07
C ILE A 140 4.62 -36.19 7.00
N GLU A 141 5.50 -37.09 7.42
CA GLU A 141 6.11 -38.11 6.57
C GLU A 141 5.27 -39.39 6.54
N SER A 142 4.83 -39.87 7.69
CA SER A 142 3.91 -41.00 7.82
C SER A 142 3.03 -40.87 9.07
N VAL A 143 1.91 -41.62 9.08
CA VAL A 143 0.91 -41.60 10.16
C VAL A 143 0.66 -43.00 10.71
N ASP A 144 0.82 -43.17 12.01
CA ASP A 144 0.38 -44.35 12.76
C ASP A 144 -1.00 -44.08 13.37
N ASN A 145 -1.99 -44.95 13.13
CA ASN A 145 -3.27 -44.89 13.83
C ASN A 145 -3.14 -45.61 15.18
N LEU A 146 -3.28 -44.88 16.28
CA LEU A 146 -3.15 -45.39 17.65
C LEU A 146 -4.50 -45.76 18.29
N GLY A 147 -5.61 -45.58 17.58
CA GLY A 147 -6.97 -45.77 18.08
C GLY A 147 -7.51 -44.53 18.81
N ASP A 148 -8.84 -44.51 19.06
CA ASP A 148 -9.52 -43.46 19.83
C ASP A 148 -9.17 -42.01 19.40
N ASP A 149 -9.18 -41.78 18.08
CA ASP A 149 -8.82 -40.49 17.46
C ASP A 149 -7.41 -39.97 17.80
N CYS A 150 -6.53 -40.88 18.25
CA CYS A 150 -5.13 -40.62 18.52
C CYS A 150 -4.23 -41.14 17.39
N TYR A 151 -3.21 -40.36 17.05
CA TYR A 151 -2.33 -40.61 15.92
C TYR A 151 -0.88 -40.35 16.30
N GLY A 152 0.02 -41.21 15.82
CA GLY A 152 1.45 -40.99 15.84
C GLY A 152 1.90 -40.37 14.53
N LEU A 153 2.54 -39.20 14.58
CA LEU A 153 3.00 -38.50 13.38
C LEU A 153 4.53 -38.53 13.33
N HIS A 154 5.07 -39.15 12.29
CA HIS A 154 6.49 -39.07 11.97
C HIS A 154 6.69 -37.82 11.12
N LEU A 155 7.53 -36.90 11.58
CA LEU A 155 7.74 -35.59 10.97
C LEU A 155 9.01 -35.60 10.13
N ARG A 156 8.91 -35.07 8.91
CA ARG A 156 10.01 -35.05 7.94
C ARG A 156 11.17 -34.20 8.45
N SER A 157 12.37 -34.77 8.43
CA SER A 157 13.60 -34.02 8.71
C SER A 157 13.85 -32.96 7.63
N LYS A 158 13.86 -31.68 8.00
CA LYS A 158 14.09 -30.57 7.04
C LYS A 158 15.55 -30.44 6.61
N TYR A 159 16.47 -30.82 7.48
CA TYR A 159 17.91 -30.88 7.24
C TYR A 159 18.54 -31.92 8.18
N SER A 160 19.81 -32.28 7.95
CA SER A 160 20.51 -33.25 8.79
C SER A 160 20.63 -32.73 10.23
N GLY A 161 20.14 -33.50 11.22
CA GLY A 161 20.11 -33.10 12.62
C GLY A 161 18.94 -32.19 13.01
N TYR A 162 17.94 -32.02 12.14
CA TYR A 162 16.70 -31.33 12.49
C TYR A 162 15.92 -32.10 13.56
N PHE A 163 15.41 -31.36 14.55
CA PHE A 163 14.45 -31.84 15.51
C PHE A 163 13.19 -30.96 15.45
N THR A 164 12.02 -31.57 15.56
CA THR A 164 10.75 -30.86 15.57
C THR A 164 10.72 -29.81 16.69
N ALA A 165 10.19 -28.64 16.37
CA ALA A 165 9.97 -27.56 17.32
C ALA A 165 8.55 -27.62 17.94
N GLN A 166 7.80 -28.70 17.72
CA GLN A 166 6.49 -28.86 18.35
C GLN A 166 6.62 -29.03 19.87
N HIS A 167 5.61 -28.55 20.59
CA HIS A 167 5.53 -28.62 22.04
C HIS A 167 4.25 -29.36 22.47
N VAL A 168 4.33 -30.03 23.62
CA VAL A 168 3.14 -30.62 24.26
C VAL A 168 2.10 -29.54 24.51
N GLY A 169 0.83 -29.86 24.25
CA GLY A 169 -0.29 -28.94 24.36
C GLY A 169 -0.45 -27.98 23.18
N ASN A 170 0.41 -28.04 22.15
CA ASN A 170 0.19 -27.26 20.93
C ASN A 170 -1.16 -27.62 20.30
N VAL A 171 -1.91 -26.59 19.94
CA VAL A 171 -3.04 -26.68 19.01
C VAL A 171 -2.47 -26.53 17.62
N ILE A 172 -2.51 -27.58 16.81
CA ILE A 172 -1.96 -27.59 15.46
C ILE A 172 -3.07 -27.66 14.42
N LYS A 173 -2.88 -26.90 13.34
CA LYS A 173 -3.72 -26.89 12.14
C LYS A 173 -2.93 -27.52 11.01
N GLY A 174 -3.50 -28.50 10.33
CA GLY A 174 -3.01 -29.00 9.05
C GLY A 174 -4.07 -28.84 7.97
N VAL A 175 -3.67 -28.48 6.77
CA VAL A 175 -4.58 -28.40 5.61
C VAL A 175 -4.04 -29.30 4.52
N VAL A 176 -4.91 -30.15 3.99
CA VAL A 176 -4.62 -30.96 2.81
C VAL A 176 -5.40 -30.41 1.64
N ASN A 177 -4.69 -30.30 0.52
CA ASN A 177 -5.30 -30.13 -0.78
C ASN A 177 -4.75 -31.25 -1.68
N ASN A 178 -5.52 -32.32 -1.85
CA ASN A 178 -5.15 -33.40 -2.78
C ASN A 178 -5.93 -33.30 -4.11
N ILE A 179 -6.61 -32.18 -4.40
CA ILE A 179 -7.50 -32.05 -5.58
C ILE A 179 -6.76 -32.39 -6.88
N ALA A 180 -5.51 -31.93 -7.02
CA ALA A 180 -4.68 -32.20 -8.19
C ALA A 180 -4.19 -33.67 -8.28
N SER A 181 -3.93 -34.33 -7.14
CA SER A 181 -3.52 -35.74 -7.10
C SER A 181 -4.71 -36.69 -7.26
N ALA A 182 -5.87 -36.35 -6.72
CA ALA A 182 -7.14 -37.05 -6.89
C ALA A 182 -7.59 -37.09 -8.36
N ALA A 183 -7.48 -35.97 -9.07
CA ALA A 183 -7.79 -35.87 -10.49
C ALA A 183 -6.94 -36.82 -11.37
N ASN A 184 -5.72 -37.13 -10.94
CA ASN A 184 -4.77 -37.97 -11.69
C ASN A 184 -4.75 -39.45 -11.24
N SER A 185 -5.25 -39.76 -10.04
CA SER A 185 -5.16 -41.10 -9.43
C SER A 185 -6.50 -41.80 -9.22
N GLY A 186 -7.63 -41.14 -9.52
CA GLY A 186 -8.96 -41.71 -9.30
C GLY A 186 -9.32 -41.88 -7.82
N THR A 187 -8.58 -41.22 -6.92
CA THR A 187 -8.86 -41.14 -5.49
C THR A 187 -9.77 -39.95 -5.19
N SER A 188 -10.38 -39.90 -4.00
CA SER A 188 -11.28 -38.82 -3.60
C SER A 188 -10.53 -37.48 -3.53
N ALA A 189 -11.10 -36.45 -4.17
CA ALA A 189 -10.63 -35.07 -4.05
C ALA A 189 -11.08 -34.50 -2.71
N ASP A 190 -10.12 -34.34 -1.82
CA ASP A 190 -10.26 -33.97 -0.43
C ASP A 190 -9.50 -32.65 -0.20
N TYR A 191 -10.26 -31.61 0.12
CA TYR A 191 -9.76 -30.37 0.71
C TYR A 191 -10.33 -30.25 2.12
N TYR A 192 -9.51 -30.53 3.13
CA TYR A 192 -9.94 -30.49 4.51
C TYR A 192 -8.88 -29.95 5.45
N THR A 193 -9.34 -29.50 6.61
CA THR A 193 -8.50 -29.09 7.72
C THR A 193 -8.53 -30.16 8.81
N SER A 194 -7.35 -30.52 9.31
CA SER A 194 -7.18 -31.36 10.50
C SER A 194 -6.73 -30.49 11.66
N TRP A 195 -7.53 -30.49 12.72
CA TRP A 195 -7.22 -29.84 13.99
C TRP A 195 -6.82 -30.89 15.01
N MET A 196 -5.62 -30.74 15.57
CA MET A 196 -5.08 -31.73 16.48
C MET A 196 -4.42 -31.06 17.68
N ARG A 197 -4.37 -31.79 18.79
CA ARG A 197 -3.69 -31.41 20.02
C ARG A 197 -2.48 -32.31 20.22
N VAL A 198 -1.30 -31.72 20.44
CA VAL A 198 -0.09 -32.49 20.71
C VAL A 198 -0.10 -33.03 22.13
N ASN A 199 -0.08 -34.35 22.28
CA ASN A 199 -0.09 -35.05 23.56
C ASN A 199 1.33 -35.29 24.08
N SER A 200 2.24 -35.70 23.20
CA SER A 200 3.62 -36.04 23.54
C SER A 200 4.56 -35.68 22.39
N VAL A 201 5.82 -35.38 22.70
CA VAL A 201 6.85 -35.02 21.72
C VAL A 201 8.12 -35.83 21.97
N ASN A 202 8.56 -36.56 20.95
CA ASN A 202 9.86 -37.22 20.89
C ASN A 202 10.72 -36.54 19.84
N ALA A 203 11.41 -35.47 20.25
CA ALA A 203 12.24 -34.65 19.39
C ALA A 203 13.31 -35.48 18.65
N VAL A 204 13.97 -36.41 19.34
CA VAL A 204 15.07 -37.24 18.78
C VAL A 204 14.62 -38.08 17.58
N LYS A 205 13.37 -38.55 17.60
CA LYS A 205 12.78 -39.34 16.52
C LYS A 205 11.96 -38.50 15.54
N ASN A 206 11.88 -37.18 15.72
CA ASN A 206 10.93 -36.31 15.00
C ASN A 206 9.51 -36.89 15.03
N TYR A 207 9.07 -37.34 16.20
CA TYR A 207 7.80 -38.02 16.36
C TYR A 207 6.93 -37.30 17.39
N ILE A 208 5.65 -37.13 17.09
CA ILE A 208 4.67 -36.58 18.03
C ILE A 208 3.44 -37.49 18.08
N GLU A 209 2.81 -37.59 19.25
CA GLU A 209 1.49 -38.18 19.38
C GLU A 209 0.46 -37.07 19.52
N VAL A 210 -0.64 -37.17 18.79
CA VAL A 210 -1.68 -36.16 18.75
C VAL A 210 -3.06 -36.78 18.91
N THR A 211 -4.02 -36.00 19.42
CA THR A 211 -5.44 -36.35 19.42
C THR A 211 -6.21 -35.35 18.57
N LEU A 212 -7.16 -35.82 17.77
CA LEU A 212 -8.06 -34.93 17.04
C LEU A 212 -8.99 -34.17 17.99
N TYR A 213 -9.27 -32.92 17.64
CA TYR A 213 -10.40 -32.23 18.25
C TYR A 213 -11.73 -32.83 17.77
N PRO A 214 -12.76 -32.92 18.64
CA PRO A 214 -14.11 -33.30 18.23
C PRO A 214 -14.68 -32.38 17.16
N ASP A 215 -15.62 -32.89 16.35
CA ASP A 215 -16.31 -32.13 15.30
C ASP A 215 -16.94 -30.82 15.81
N ALA A 216 -17.47 -30.82 17.05
CA ALA A 216 -18.10 -29.66 17.67
C ALA A 216 -17.10 -28.55 18.07
N ASP A 217 -15.82 -28.89 18.20
CA ASP A 217 -14.78 -27.99 18.70
C ASP A 217 -13.89 -27.41 17.58
N VAL A 218 -14.32 -27.58 16.31
CA VAL A 218 -13.61 -27.04 15.14
C VAL A 218 -14.48 -26.05 14.35
N PRO A 219 -13.88 -25.01 13.73
CA PRO A 219 -14.65 -23.97 13.04
C PRO A 219 -15.58 -24.46 11.93
N ALA A 220 -15.21 -25.53 11.22
CA ALA A 220 -16.00 -26.08 10.12
C ALA A 220 -17.13 -27.03 10.58
N GLY A 221 -17.24 -27.32 11.88
CA GLY A 221 -18.18 -28.32 12.42
C GLY A 221 -17.88 -29.76 12.02
N LYS A 222 -16.76 -30.01 11.33
CA LYS A 222 -16.27 -31.33 10.93
C LYS A 222 -14.75 -31.33 10.93
N ASN A 223 -14.14 -32.29 11.63
CA ASN A 223 -12.71 -32.51 11.66
C ASN A 223 -12.34 -33.78 10.88
N PHE A 224 -11.09 -33.86 10.45
CA PHE A 224 -10.59 -34.94 9.60
C PHE A 224 -9.22 -35.43 10.10
N PRO A 225 -8.92 -36.73 9.95
CA PRO A 225 -7.65 -37.29 10.41
C PRO A 225 -6.45 -36.72 9.64
N PRO A 226 -5.25 -36.65 10.25
CA PRO A 226 -4.02 -36.30 9.55
C PRO A 226 -3.66 -37.35 8.49
N CYS A 227 -2.93 -36.93 7.46
CA CYS A 227 -2.40 -37.83 6.45
C CYS A 227 -0.95 -37.50 6.11
N GLU A 228 -0.31 -38.41 5.37
CA GLU A 228 1.04 -38.20 4.84
C GLU A 228 1.09 -36.95 3.95
N LEU A 229 2.24 -36.27 3.94
CA LEU A 229 2.53 -35.04 3.20
C LEU A 229 1.77 -33.78 3.67
N MET A 230 0.86 -33.89 4.64
CA MET A 230 0.19 -32.73 5.21
C MET A 230 1.20 -31.82 5.93
N ASN A 231 1.15 -30.53 5.60
CA ASN A 231 1.86 -29.51 6.37
C ASN A 231 1.01 -29.11 7.58
N ILE A 232 1.64 -29.09 8.75
CA ILE A 232 1.05 -28.67 10.01
C ILE A 232 1.75 -27.44 10.55
N ALA A 233 1.02 -26.58 11.25
CA ALA A 233 1.57 -25.42 11.93
C ALA A 233 0.91 -25.20 13.29
N ARG A 234 1.65 -24.67 14.26
CA ARG A 234 1.10 -24.27 15.55
C ARG A 234 0.15 -23.09 15.36
N TYR A 235 -1.08 -23.28 15.79
CA TYR A 235 -2.10 -22.25 15.89
C TYR A 235 -2.09 -21.56 17.26
N GLY A 236 -1.82 -22.33 18.31
CA GLY A 236 -1.76 -21.89 19.70
C GLY A 236 -1.26 -23.00 20.64
N ASN A 237 -1.49 -22.84 21.94
CA ASN A 237 -1.15 -23.86 22.95
C ASN A 237 -2.14 -23.82 24.11
N GLN A 238 -2.52 -24.99 24.65
CA GLN A 238 -3.53 -25.06 25.70
C GLN A 238 -3.12 -24.42 27.03
N THR A 239 -1.83 -24.38 27.35
CA THR A 239 -1.35 -24.03 28.70
C THR A 239 -0.17 -23.07 28.71
N GLU A 240 0.74 -23.18 27.74
CA GLU A 240 1.94 -22.35 27.67
C GLU A 240 1.61 -21.02 26.97
N GLU A 241 1.46 -19.94 27.74
CA GLU A 241 1.06 -18.62 27.25
C GLU A 241 1.99 -18.05 26.18
N SER A 242 3.31 -18.32 26.30
CA SER A 242 4.29 -17.88 25.29
C SER A 242 4.05 -18.50 23.90
N LEU A 243 3.33 -19.63 23.86
CA LEU A 243 2.98 -20.39 22.66
C LEU A 243 1.50 -20.23 22.26
N GLN A 244 0.78 -19.28 22.83
CA GLN A 244 -0.63 -19.00 22.50
C GLN A 244 -0.82 -17.95 21.40
N SER A 245 0.24 -17.59 20.68
CA SER A 245 0.16 -16.60 19.61
C SER A 245 0.65 -17.15 18.28
N CYS A 246 -0.02 -16.78 17.20
CA CYS A 246 0.41 -17.07 15.84
C CYS A 246 0.22 -15.84 14.95
N PHE A 247 0.92 -15.82 13.82
CA PHE A 247 0.81 -14.81 12.79
C PHE A 247 0.62 -15.53 11.47
N TYR A 248 -0.34 -15.11 10.66
CA TYR A 248 -0.58 -15.72 9.36
C TYR A 248 -1.09 -14.72 8.33
N ILE A 249 -0.83 -15.03 7.06
CA ILE A 249 -1.36 -14.33 5.89
C ILE A 249 -2.28 -15.32 5.19
N SER A 250 -3.50 -14.92 4.89
CA SER A 250 -4.47 -15.76 4.19
C SER A 250 -4.95 -15.09 2.91
N SER A 251 -4.69 -15.72 1.77
CA SER A 251 -5.20 -15.25 0.49
C SER A 251 -6.70 -15.51 0.33
N SER A 252 -7.24 -16.54 0.99
CA SER A 252 -8.66 -16.89 0.95
C SER A 252 -9.50 -15.97 1.83
N GLU A 253 -8.98 -15.60 3.00
CA GLU A 253 -9.62 -14.63 3.90
C GLU A 253 -9.33 -13.17 3.50
N GLY A 254 -8.36 -12.92 2.61
CA GLY A 254 -7.99 -11.57 2.18
C GLY A 254 -7.44 -10.71 3.32
N ARG A 255 -6.72 -11.31 4.27
CA ARG A 255 -6.25 -10.62 5.48
C ARG A 255 -4.95 -11.16 6.04
N ILE A 256 -4.27 -10.30 6.78
CA ILE A 256 -3.11 -10.58 7.63
C ILE A 256 -3.59 -10.54 9.07
N VAL A 257 -3.29 -11.58 9.85
CA VAL A 257 -3.83 -11.73 11.20
C VAL A 257 -2.72 -12.07 12.19
N LYS A 258 -2.71 -11.35 13.30
CA LYS A 258 -2.01 -11.72 14.52
C LYS A 258 -3.03 -12.21 15.54
N LEU A 259 -2.92 -13.47 15.93
CA LEU A 259 -3.70 -14.06 17.01
C LEU A 259 -2.89 -14.12 18.30
N THR A 260 -3.59 -14.04 19.43
CA THR A 260 -3.07 -14.08 20.79
C THR A 260 -4.01 -14.87 21.71
N GLY A 261 -3.49 -15.54 22.75
CA GLY A 261 -4.31 -16.28 23.71
C GLY A 261 -5.03 -17.51 23.12
N VAL A 262 -4.56 -18.07 21.99
CA VAL A 262 -5.20 -19.19 21.30
C VAL A 262 -4.95 -20.50 22.05
N THR A 263 -6.02 -21.07 22.61
CA THR A 263 -5.97 -22.33 23.39
C THR A 263 -6.77 -23.48 22.78
N LYS A 264 -7.60 -23.19 21.77
CA LYS A 264 -8.51 -24.13 21.09
C LYS A 264 -8.73 -23.70 19.62
N PRO A 265 -9.23 -24.58 18.73
CA PRO A 265 -9.42 -24.27 17.32
C PRO A 265 -10.44 -23.16 17.04
N ILE A 266 -11.57 -23.14 17.75
CA ILE A 266 -12.58 -22.09 17.63
C ILE A 266 -12.09 -20.86 18.39
N LEU A 267 -11.85 -19.77 17.68
CA LEU A 267 -11.41 -18.52 18.28
C LEU A 267 -12.55 -17.81 19.02
N ASP A 268 -12.18 -17.16 20.12
CA ASP A 268 -13.00 -16.14 20.76
C ASP A 268 -12.58 -14.75 20.22
N ASP A 269 -13.46 -13.75 20.31
CA ASP A 269 -13.22 -12.41 19.73
C ASP A 269 -11.92 -11.75 20.23
N TYR A 270 -11.58 -11.95 21.51
CA TYR A 270 -10.36 -11.42 22.11
C TYR A 270 -9.07 -12.10 21.60
N ASN A 271 -9.18 -13.22 20.87
CA ASN A 271 -8.01 -13.86 20.28
C ASN A 271 -7.43 -13.06 19.11
N TYR A 272 -8.23 -12.20 18.48
CA TYR A 272 -7.75 -11.31 17.44
C TYR A 272 -6.98 -10.15 18.07
N GLY A 273 -5.65 -10.21 17.99
CA GLY A 273 -4.79 -9.11 18.47
C GLY A 273 -4.68 -7.97 17.46
N MET A 274 -4.51 -8.33 16.18
CA MET A 274 -4.46 -7.38 15.06
C MET A 274 -4.92 -8.05 13.77
N VAL A 275 -5.67 -7.33 12.94
CA VAL A 275 -6.11 -7.75 11.61
C VAL A 275 -5.92 -6.59 10.62
N PHE A 276 -5.35 -6.89 9.47
CA PHE A 276 -5.26 -5.98 8.33
C PHE A 276 -5.88 -6.64 7.09
N GLY A 277 -6.82 -5.97 6.42
CA GLY A 277 -7.54 -6.51 5.27
C GLY A 277 -9.04 -6.62 5.53
N ASP A 278 -9.66 -7.74 5.15
CA ASP A 278 -11.06 -8.01 5.48
C ASP A 278 -11.25 -8.27 6.99
N MET A 279 -12.32 -7.71 7.55
CA MET A 279 -12.56 -7.71 8.99
C MET A 279 -13.12 -9.06 9.47
N PRO A 280 -12.76 -9.51 10.69
CA PRO A 280 -13.36 -10.68 11.30
C PRO A 280 -14.84 -10.44 11.59
N GLU A 281 -15.61 -11.52 11.70
CA GLU A 281 -17.06 -11.44 11.73
C GLU A 281 -17.60 -10.68 12.95
N PHE A 282 -16.91 -10.76 14.09
CA PHE A 282 -17.26 -9.98 15.27
C PHE A 282 -17.10 -8.47 15.05
N VAL A 283 -16.10 -8.01 14.29
CA VAL A 283 -15.95 -6.58 13.97
C VAL A 283 -17.03 -6.14 12.98
N LYS A 284 -17.38 -7.00 12.02
CA LYS A 284 -18.47 -6.76 11.07
C LYS A 284 -19.83 -6.64 11.77
N SER A 285 -20.03 -7.35 12.89
CA SER A 285 -21.29 -7.30 13.65
C SER A 285 -21.45 -6.05 14.53
N LEU A 286 -20.39 -5.24 14.73
CA LEU A 286 -20.42 -4.01 15.54
C LEU A 286 -21.15 -2.82 14.89
N ASN A 287 -21.71 -2.97 13.69
CA ASN A 287 -22.39 -1.91 12.93
C ASN A 287 -21.53 -0.63 12.76
N LEU A 288 -20.22 -0.81 12.59
CA LEU A 288 -19.27 0.27 12.29
C LEU A 288 -19.48 0.77 10.84
N PRO A 289 -19.12 2.04 10.52
CA PRO A 289 -19.22 2.58 9.16
C PRO A 289 -18.13 2.01 8.22
N ILE A 290 -18.08 0.69 8.10
CA ILE A 290 -17.17 -0.06 7.23
C ILE A 290 -17.70 0.00 5.80
N VAL A 291 -16.85 0.44 4.88
CA VAL A 291 -17.15 0.58 3.46
C VAL A 291 -16.76 -0.72 2.75
N LYS A 292 -17.72 -1.29 2.02
CA LYS A 292 -17.50 -2.50 1.23
C LYS A 292 -16.33 -2.32 0.25
N GLY A 293 -15.42 -3.29 0.22
CA GLY A 293 -14.28 -3.32 -0.72
C GLY A 293 -13.08 -2.47 -0.30
N ARG A 294 -13.06 -1.95 0.93
CA ARG A 294 -11.87 -1.33 1.52
C ARG A 294 -11.27 -2.25 2.57
N ASP A 295 -9.95 -2.22 2.66
CA ASP A 295 -9.22 -2.85 3.75
C ASP A 295 -9.27 -1.98 5.00
N TYR A 296 -9.35 -2.63 6.15
CA TYR A 296 -9.36 -1.98 7.46
C TYR A 296 -8.24 -2.52 8.34
N LEU A 297 -7.89 -1.75 9.37
CA LEU A 297 -7.02 -2.18 10.46
C LEU A 297 -7.88 -2.31 11.72
N TYR A 298 -7.89 -3.50 12.30
CA TYR A 298 -8.33 -3.74 13.66
C TYR A 298 -7.10 -4.04 14.52
N ALA A 299 -7.00 -3.40 15.68
CA ALA A 299 -5.96 -3.69 16.66
C ALA A 299 -6.51 -3.50 18.07
N ALA A 300 -6.23 -4.46 18.96
CA ALA A 300 -6.66 -4.39 20.37
C ALA A 300 -6.05 -3.20 21.13
N GLY A 301 -4.89 -2.70 20.69
CA GLY A 301 -4.27 -1.47 21.18
C GLY A 301 -3.27 -0.92 20.18
N ILE A 302 -3.17 0.41 20.09
CA ILE A 302 -2.24 1.13 19.22
C ILE A 302 -1.54 2.20 20.05
N ILE A 303 -0.20 2.17 20.08
CA ILE A 303 0.62 3.28 20.57
C ILE A 303 1.20 3.95 19.32
N THR A 304 0.85 5.22 19.11
CA THR A 304 1.26 5.99 17.94
C THR A 304 1.90 7.31 18.37
N GLN A 305 2.85 7.77 17.57
CA GLN A 305 3.43 9.10 17.68
C GLN A 305 2.75 10.09 16.72
N ASP A 306 2.36 9.63 15.53
CA ASP A 306 1.85 10.48 14.46
C ASP A 306 0.77 9.73 13.64
N ILE A 307 -0.35 10.41 13.38
CA ILE A 307 -1.43 9.93 12.50
C ILE A 307 -1.79 11.08 11.55
N ILE A 308 -1.50 10.89 10.28
CA ILE A 308 -1.92 11.82 9.22
C ILE A 308 -3.23 11.31 8.66
N GLN A 309 -4.32 12.02 8.95
CA GLN A 309 -5.63 11.71 8.39
C GLN A 309 -5.83 12.51 7.10
N ILE A 310 -6.34 11.84 6.06
CA ILE A 310 -6.74 12.47 4.82
C ILE A 310 -8.21 12.18 4.56
N ASP A 311 -8.89 13.13 3.93
CA ASP A 311 -10.24 12.92 3.44
C ASP A 311 -10.26 12.06 2.17
N TYR A 312 -11.47 11.82 1.64
CA TYR A 312 -11.68 10.99 0.46
C TYR A 312 -11.17 11.63 -0.85
N HIS A 313 -10.79 12.92 -0.84
CA HIS A 313 -10.11 13.60 -1.95
C HIS A 313 -8.59 13.61 -1.77
N GLY A 314 -8.06 13.04 -0.69
CA GLY A 314 -6.64 13.01 -0.37
C GLY A 314 -6.12 14.28 0.30
N LYS A 315 -7.00 15.17 0.77
CA LYS A 315 -6.59 16.38 1.49
C LYS A 315 -6.38 16.05 2.98
N PRO A 316 -5.29 16.51 3.61
CA PRO A 316 -5.13 16.39 5.06
C PRO A 316 -6.31 16.99 5.82
N ILE A 317 -6.82 16.23 6.79
CA ILE A 317 -7.73 16.76 7.80
C ILE A 317 -6.91 17.63 8.74
N VAL A 318 -7.41 18.83 9.02
CA VAL A 318 -6.69 19.86 9.77
C VAL A 318 -7.14 19.88 11.22
N ASP A 319 -6.20 20.07 12.14
CA ASP A 319 -6.52 20.36 13.53
C ASP A 319 -6.85 21.85 13.70
N TYR A 320 -7.88 22.18 14.48
CA TYR A 320 -8.19 23.56 14.84
C TYR A 320 -7.50 23.90 16.17
N ILE A 321 -6.53 24.81 16.13
CA ILE A 321 -5.68 25.14 17.26
C ILE A 321 -6.06 26.51 17.81
N ASP A 322 -6.58 26.55 19.04
CA ASP A 322 -6.80 27.79 19.77
C ASP A 322 -5.46 28.35 20.28
N ARG A 323 -5.07 29.51 19.77
CA ARG A 323 -3.82 30.20 20.10
C ARG A 323 -3.99 31.28 21.17
N GLY A 324 -5.18 31.42 21.75
CA GLY A 324 -5.46 32.47 22.73
C GLY A 324 -5.54 33.87 22.10
N PRO A 325 -5.16 34.93 22.82
CA PRO A 325 -5.23 36.30 22.31
C PRO A 325 -4.41 36.51 21.02
N TRP A 326 -4.97 37.27 20.08
CA TRP A 326 -4.25 37.66 18.86
C TRP A 326 -2.99 38.48 19.18
N SER A 327 -1.94 38.28 18.38
CA SER A 327 -0.65 38.95 18.48
C SER A 327 -0.09 39.20 17.08
N GLU A 328 0.36 40.42 16.80
CA GLU A 328 0.95 40.82 15.52
C GLU A 328 2.22 40.01 15.18
N ALA A 329 2.98 39.60 16.21
CA ALA A 329 4.25 38.90 16.04
C ALA A 329 4.13 37.39 15.86
N ALA A 330 2.93 36.82 15.98
CA ALA A 330 2.72 35.39 15.88
C ALA A 330 2.50 34.95 14.42
N GLU A 331 2.85 33.70 14.11
CA GLU A 331 2.50 33.06 12.84
C GLU A 331 1.19 32.29 12.97
N TYR A 332 0.32 32.48 11.98
CA TYR A 332 -1.00 31.85 11.91
C TYR A 332 -1.12 31.01 10.65
N PHE A 333 -1.82 29.88 10.75
CA PHE A 333 -1.94 28.90 9.69
C PHE A 333 -3.41 28.72 9.30
N CYS A 334 -3.68 28.51 8.01
CA CYS A 334 -4.98 28.12 7.47
C CYS A 334 -4.78 26.88 6.60
N SER A 335 -5.27 25.73 7.07
CA SER A 335 -5.10 24.43 6.41
C SER A 335 -3.67 24.16 5.94
N ALA A 336 -2.67 24.56 6.72
CA ALA A 336 -1.27 24.53 6.34
C ALA A 336 -0.43 23.76 7.36
N LEU A 337 0.70 23.23 6.89
CA LEU A 337 1.67 22.54 7.73
C LEU A 337 2.40 23.58 8.60
N ASN A 338 2.29 23.44 9.91
CA ASN A 338 3.10 24.19 10.85
C ASN A 338 4.50 23.53 10.95
N PRO A 339 5.59 24.26 10.63
CA PRO A 339 6.94 23.71 10.58
C PRO A 339 7.48 23.29 11.95
N ASP A 340 7.00 23.89 13.04
CA ASP A 340 7.48 23.59 14.39
C ASP A 340 6.84 22.31 14.94
N THR A 341 5.56 22.08 14.63
CA THR A 341 4.80 20.93 15.14
C THR A 341 4.74 19.76 14.15
N GLY A 342 4.98 20.01 12.86
CA GLY A 342 4.84 19.03 11.79
C GLY A 342 3.39 18.64 11.49
N LYS A 343 2.40 19.43 11.94
CA LYS A 343 0.97 19.13 11.80
C LYS A 343 0.27 20.09 10.85
N PHE A 344 -0.73 19.58 10.13
CA PHE A 344 -1.66 20.42 9.37
C PHE A 344 -2.68 21.03 10.32
N GLU A 345 -2.72 22.35 10.36
CA GLU A 345 -3.56 23.06 11.31
C GLU A 345 -4.19 24.32 10.73
N THR A 346 -5.26 24.76 11.40
CA THR A 346 -5.88 26.06 11.23
C THR A 346 -5.91 26.76 12.58
N SER A 347 -5.46 28.00 12.59
CA SER A 347 -5.31 28.80 13.81
C SER A 347 -6.58 29.57 14.14
N ASP A 348 -7.04 29.44 15.38
CA ASP A 348 -8.09 30.26 15.97
C ASP A 348 -7.50 31.21 17.02
N VAL A 349 -7.95 32.46 17.08
CA VAL A 349 -7.46 33.49 18.01
C VAL A 349 -8.61 34.26 18.64
N TRP A 350 -8.35 34.89 19.78
CA TRP A 350 -9.29 35.78 20.47
C TRP A 350 -8.90 37.25 20.26
N TYR A 351 -9.85 38.05 19.79
CA TYR A 351 -9.66 39.49 19.59
C TYR A 351 -10.97 40.23 19.85
N THR A 352 -10.90 41.30 20.66
CA THR A 352 -12.06 42.13 21.09
C THR A 352 -13.28 41.33 21.58
N GLY A 353 -13.03 40.24 22.30
CA GLY A 353 -14.08 39.39 22.89
C GLY A 353 -14.72 38.40 21.91
N CYS A 354 -14.22 38.30 20.67
CA CYS A 354 -14.65 37.32 19.69
C CYS A 354 -13.51 36.37 19.31
N LYS A 355 -13.85 35.14 18.95
CA LYS A 355 -12.95 34.14 18.40
C LYS A 355 -12.99 34.20 16.87
N TRP A 356 -11.81 34.20 16.27
CA TRP A 356 -11.59 34.37 14.85
C TRP A 356 -10.74 33.22 14.31
N ARG A 357 -11.13 32.69 13.16
CA ARG A 357 -10.42 31.64 12.44
C ARG A 357 -9.61 32.20 11.30
N CYS A 358 -8.32 31.90 11.28
CA CYS A 358 -7.42 32.26 10.20
C CYS A 358 -7.88 31.63 8.86
N GLN A 359 -7.98 32.46 7.83
CA GLN A 359 -8.29 32.08 6.45
C GLN A 359 -7.06 32.18 5.53
N THR A 360 -6.03 32.92 5.94
CA THR A 360 -4.81 33.16 5.16
C THR A 360 -3.56 32.86 5.99
N THR A 361 -2.81 31.82 5.63
CA THR A 361 -1.55 31.47 6.29
C THR A 361 -0.54 32.62 6.24
N GLY A 362 0.12 32.90 7.37
CA GLY A 362 1.12 33.96 7.49
C GLY A 362 0.53 35.38 7.59
N THR A 363 -0.77 35.52 7.84
CA THR A 363 -1.36 36.84 8.08
C THR A 363 -0.86 37.46 9.38
N HIS A 364 -0.51 38.74 9.34
CA HIS A 364 -0.18 39.57 10.50
C HIS A 364 -1.20 40.69 10.70
N THR A 365 -2.27 40.71 9.91
CA THR A 365 -3.31 41.73 10.03
C THR A 365 -4.24 41.37 11.19
N ALA A 366 -4.75 42.36 11.92
CA ALA A 366 -5.67 42.12 13.03
C ALA A 366 -7.02 41.59 12.52
N PRO A 367 -7.69 40.69 13.28
CA PRO A 367 -9.05 40.25 12.97
C PRO A 367 -10.03 41.43 13.01
N ARG A 368 -10.80 41.61 11.96
CA ARG A 368 -11.85 42.64 11.83
C ARG A 368 -12.92 42.17 10.86
N TRP A 369 -14.09 42.79 10.92
CA TRP A 369 -15.27 42.35 10.15
C TRP A 369 -15.07 42.34 8.62
N ASN A 370 -14.27 43.27 8.10
CA ASN A 370 -13.95 43.42 6.67
C ASN A 370 -12.52 42.97 6.31
N ASN A 371 -11.93 42.09 7.11
CA ASN A 371 -10.66 41.45 6.78
C ASN A 371 -10.88 39.99 6.41
N THR A 372 -10.63 39.67 5.14
CA THR A 372 -10.80 38.32 4.61
C THR A 372 -9.80 37.30 5.16
N ASP A 373 -8.72 37.76 5.81
CA ASP A 373 -7.76 36.86 6.46
C ASP A 373 -8.33 36.18 7.71
N TRP A 374 -9.47 36.65 8.23
CA TRP A 374 -10.08 36.16 9.44
C TRP A 374 -11.59 35.99 9.28
N ALA A 375 -12.13 34.89 9.79
CA ALA A 375 -13.57 34.66 9.89
C ALA A 375 -13.98 34.62 11.36
N MET A 376 -14.96 35.43 11.77
CA MET A 376 -15.53 35.35 13.12
C MET A 376 -16.30 34.03 13.25
N ILE A 377 -16.03 33.25 14.30
CA ILE A 377 -16.65 31.93 14.51
C ILE A 377 -17.42 31.82 15.83
N GLU A 378 -17.10 32.65 16.82
CA GLU A 378 -17.72 32.63 18.16
C GLU A 378 -17.56 34.00 18.84
N GLY A 379 -18.52 34.46 19.65
CA GLY A 379 -18.45 35.74 20.36
C GLY A 379 -19.73 36.57 20.23
N ASN A 380 -19.65 37.88 20.49
CA ASN A 380 -20.78 38.80 20.34
C ASN A 380 -20.86 39.32 18.88
N PRO A 381 -21.88 38.93 18.09
CA PRO A 381 -22.01 39.37 16.71
C PRO A 381 -22.80 40.69 16.56
N ALA A 382 -23.22 41.32 17.67
CA ALA A 382 -24.10 42.47 17.61
C ALA A 382 -23.45 43.66 16.89
N PHE A 383 -24.18 44.21 15.93
CA PHE A 383 -23.99 45.56 15.42
C PHE A 383 -24.79 46.51 16.30
N THR A 384 -24.11 47.50 16.89
CA THR A 384 -24.74 48.45 17.81
C THR A 384 -24.29 49.86 17.49
N ILE A 385 -25.20 50.82 17.59
CA ILE A 385 -24.90 52.25 17.45
C ILE A 385 -25.01 52.96 18.79
N ASP A 386 -24.07 53.86 19.05
CA ASP A 386 -24.14 54.79 20.17
C ASP A 386 -23.85 56.23 19.74
N PHE A 387 -24.17 57.21 20.60
CA PHE A 387 -23.73 58.58 20.44
C PHE A 387 -22.52 58.83 21.33
N LEU A 388 -21.46 59.38 20.74
CA LEU A 388 -20.41 60.03 21.51
C LEU A 388 -20.96 61.38 21.99
N GLU A 389 -21.66 61.40 23.11
CA GLU A 389 -22.20 62.61 23.73
C GLU A 389 -21.19 63.23 24.71
N ASP A 390 -21.00 64.55 24.62
CA ASP A 390 -20.17 65.32 25.56
C ASP A 390 -20.99 65.90 26.74
N GLU A 391 -22.32 65.99 26.64
CA GLU A 391 -23.18 66.67 27.63
C GLU A 391 -24.47 65.90 27.94
N THR A 392 -24.84 65.86 29.22
CA THR A 392 -26.03 65.15 29.72
C THR A 392 -27.20 66.07 30.07
N ILE A 393 -26.99 67.39 30.00
CA ILE A 393 -27.99 68.42 30.35
C ILE A 393 -27.90 69.54 29.33
N TYR A 394 -29.00 69.83 28.64
CA TYR A 394 -29.08 70.89 27.64
C TYR A 394 -29.83 72.12 28.17
N ASP A 395 -29.23 73.30 28.03
CA ASP A 395 -29.90 74.59 28.27
C ASP A 395 -30.74 74.97 27.04
N PHE A 396 -32.02 75.25 27.22
CA PHE A 396 -32.91 75.63 26.11
C PHE A 396 -32.51 76.95 25.45
N ASP A 397 -32.06 77.94 26.23
CA ASP A 397 -31.72 79.27 25.73
C ASP A 397 -30.39 79.28 24.94
N ASN A 398 -29.54 78.27 25.16
CA ASN A 398 -28.27 78.05 24.46
C ASN A 398 -28.17 76.62 23.92
N PHE A 399 -29.27 76.05 23.41
CA PHE A 399 -29.32 74.65 23.04
C PHE A 399 -28.32 74.32 21.94
N ARG A 400 -27.36 73.45 22.26
CA ARG A 400 -26.34 72.95 21.34
C ARG A 400 -25.97 71.51 21.70
N ALA A 401 -26.44 70.54 20.92
CA ALA A 401 -26.14 69.12 21.12
C ALA A 401 -25.30 68.58 19.95
N PRO A 402 -23.96 68.51 20.06
CA PRO A 402 -23.15 67.80 19.09
C PRO A 402 -23.31 66.29 19.31
N LEU A 403 -23.87 65.60 18.32
CA LEU A 403 -24.04 64.15 18.33
C LEU A 403 -23.17 63.54 17.24
N THR A 404 -22.27 62.64 17.63
CA THR A 404 -21.47 61.85 16.69
C THR A 404 -21.84 60.39 16.84
N VAL A 405 -22.22 59.76 15.73
CA VAL A 405 -22.52 58.34 15.65
C VAL A 405 -21.24 57.53 15.86
N VAL A 406 -21.29 56.54 16.75
CA VAL A 406 -20.25 55.50 16.90
C VAL A 406 -20.89 54.16 16.62
N ALA A 407 -20.39 53.46 15.61
CA ALA A 407 -20.87 52.13 15.22
C ALA A 407 -19.89 51.07 15.71
N THR A 408 -20.38 50.07 16.44
CA THR A 408 -19.57 48.97 16.97
C THR A 408 -20.04 47.62 16.39
N LEU A 409 -19.10 46.79 15.96
CA LEU A 409 -19.33 45.41 15.53
C LEU A 409 -18.21 44.51 16.02
N TYR A 410 -18.55 43.31 16.53
CA TYR A 410 -17.59 42.37 17.11
C TYR A 410 -16.68 42.98 18.20
N GLY A 411 -17.23 43.95 18.97
CA GLY A 411 -16.50 44.68 19.99
C GLY A 411 -15.45 45.67 19.45
N GLN A 412 -15.53 46.03 18.17
CA GLN A 412 -14.63 46.99 17.50
C GLN A 412 -15.42 48.19 17.00
N ASP A 413 -14.84 49.39 17.12
CA ASP A 413 -15.34 50.59 16.47
C ASP A 413 -15.12 50.49 14.95
N ILE A 414 -16.21 50.53 14.20
CA ILE A 414 -16.24 50.44 12.73
C ILE A 414 -16.83 51.69 12.09
N THR A 415 -16.90 52.80 12.82
CA THR A 415 -17.50 54.07 12.38
C THR A 415 -16.86 54.62 11.10
N SER A 416 -15.56 54.35 10.89
CA SER A 416 -14.85 54.72 9.66
C SER A 416 -15.43 54.04 8.42
N ASP A 417 -16.00 52.85 8.58
CA ASP A 417 -16.44 51.99 7.49
C ASP A 417 -17.91 52.26 7.10
N ILE A 418 -18.64 53.05 7.90
CA ILE A 418 -19.98 53.54 7.59
C ILE A 418 -19.87 54.75 6.65
N LEU A 419 -20.61 54.77 5.54
CA LEU A 419 -20.68 55.94 4.67
C LEU A 419 -21.63 56.99 5.26
N ASP A 420 -21.37 58.27 5.01
CA ASP A 420 -22.28 59.34 5.45
C ASP A 420 -23.69 59.19 4.87
N SER A 421 -23.81 58.65 3.65
CA SER A 421 -25.09 58.34 3.01
C SER A 421 -25.87 57.21 3.66
N ASP A 422 -25.23 56.40 4.52
CA ASP A 422 -25.85 55.29 5.22
C ASP A 422 -26.33 55.66 6.63
N VAL A 423 -26.25 56.95 6.99
CA VAL A 423 -26.80 57.49 8.21
C VAL A 423 -28.03 58.33 7.89
N ALA A 424 -29.20 57.85 8.30
CA ALA A 424 -30.48 58.54 8.13
C ALA A 424 -30.90 59.18 9.45
N TRP A 425 -30.96 60.51 9.47
CA TRP A 425 -31.46 61.27 10.61
C TRP A 425 -32.93 61.59 10.46
N THR A 426 -33.71 61.28 11.49
CA THR A 426 -35.12 61.64 11.58
C THR A 426 -35.39 62.39 12.87
N ARG A 427 -36.43 63.24 12.84
CA ARG A 427 -36.93 63.94 14.02
C ARG A 427 -38.39 63.60 14.22
N TYR A 428 -38.79 63.46 15.47
CA TYR A 428 -40.18 63.33 15.88
C TYR A 428 -40.51 64.42 16.89
N THR A 429 -41.53 65.22 16.61
CA THR A 429 -42.04 66.25 17.52
C THR A 429 -43.54 66.15 17.74
N GLU A 430 -43.97 66.36 18.98
CA GLU A 430 -45.36 66.22 19.43
C GLU A 430 -45.83 67.51 20.14
N ASN A 431 -47.02 68.00 19.80
CA ASN A 431 -47.61 69.15 20.48
C ASN A 431 -48.18 68.77 21.86
N LYS A 432 -48.63 69.75 22.65
CA LYS A 432 -49.22 69.49 23.99
C LYS A 432 -50.52 68.68 23.98
N ALA A 433 -51.17 68.55 22.83
CA ALA A 433 -52.38 67.75 22.64
C ALA A 433 -52.07 66.30 22.23
N GLY A 434 -50.80 65.96 22.04
CA GLY A 434 -50.35 64.63 21.66
C GLY A 434 -50.28 64.38 20.15
N GLU A 435 -50.36 65.42 19.34
CA GLU A 435 -50.39 65.32 17.89
C GLU A 435 -48.99 65.54 17.29
N GLN A 436 -48.58 64.64 16.40
CA GLN A 436 -47.28 64.71 15.74
C GLN A 436 -47.22 65.86 14.71
N ARG A 437 -46.11 66.60 14.69
CA ARG A 437 -45.85 67.66 13.71
C ARG A 437 -45.19 67.13 12.44
N VAL A 438 -45.90 66.23 11.73
CA VAL A 438 -45.40 65.47 10.56
C VAL A 438 -44.72 66.36 9.50
N THR A 439 -45.34 67.49 9.13
CA THR A 439 -44.78 68.38 8.09
C THR A 439 -43.45 69.00 8.53
N SER A 440 -43.36 69.46 9.78
CA SER A 440 -42.13 70.06 10.32
C SER A 440 -41.02 69.02 10.37
N ASP A 441 -41.33 67.82 10.85
CA ASP A 441 -40.39 66.70 10.97
C ASP A 441 -39.87 66.23 9.61
N ASN A 442 -40.73 66.13 8.60
CA ASN A 442 -40.32 65.79 7.24
C ASN A 442 -39.40 66.85 6.64
N ILE A 443 -39.70 68.14 6.82
CA ILE A 443 -38.84 69.24 6.35
C ILE A 443 -37.48 69.16 7.04
N TRP A 444 -37.44 68.91 8.35
CA TRP A 444 -36.19 68.79 9.09
C TRP A 444 -35.34 67.61 8.60
N ALA A 445 -35.94 66.44 8.41
CA ALA A 445 -35.25 65.27 7.88
C ALA A 445 -34.68 65.53 6.48
N LEU A 446 -35.40 66.24 5.63
CA LEU A 446 -34.97 66.61 4.27
C LEU A 446 -33.88 67.69 4.25
N GLU A 447 -34.01 68.74 5.05
CA GLU A 447 -33.13 69.92 4.96
C GLU A 447 -31.91 69.87 5.87
N VAL A 448 -32.02 69.19 7.01
CA VAL A 448 -30.97 69.08 8.03
C VAL A 448 -30.47 67.64 8.09
N GLY A 449 -31.38 66.68 8.33
CA GLY A 449 -31.01 65.28 8.55
C GLY A 449 -30.27 64.64 7.38
N SER A 450 -30.73 64.90 6.15
CA SER A 450 -30.13 64.33 4.92
C SER A 450 -28.70 64.83 4.62
N LYS A 451 -28.25 65.92 5.27
CA LYS A 451 -26.96 66.56 5.04
C LYS A 451 -25.96 66.33 6.18
N ALA A 452 -26.39 65.69 7.27
CA ALA A 452 -25.59 65.55 8.48
C ALA A 452 -24.55 64.41 8.41
N GLY A 453 -24.87 63.31 7.74
CA GLY A 453 -23.99 62.13 7.73
C GLY A 453 -23.76 61.59 9.15
N LYS A 454 -22.51 61.22 9.48
CA LYS A 454 -22.16 60.60 10.78
C LYS A 454 -22.18 61.55 11.99
N ALA A 455 -22.29 62.86 11.80
CA ALA A 455 -22.29 63.82 12.90
C ALA A 455 -23.25 64.98 12.65
N ILE A 456 -24.03 65.35 13.67
CA ILE A 456 -24.96 66.47 13.62
C ILE A 456 -24.75 67.39 14.82
N VAL A 457 -24.87 68.69 14.61
CA VAL A 457 -24.93 69.66 15.72
C VAL A 457 -26.33 70.21 15.76
N LEU A 458 -27.13 69.72 16.71
CA LEU A 458 -28.49 70.20 16.93
C LEU A 458 -28.44 71.53 17.66
N THR A 459 -29.26 72.48 17.23
CA THR A 459 -29.37 73.83 17.75
C THR A 459 -30.82 74.16 18.07
N GLN A 460 -31.08 75.32 18.69
CA GLN A 460 -32.44 75.73 19.03
C GLN A 460 -33.39 75.74 17.82
N SER A 461 -32.91 76.03 16.60
CA SER A 461 -33.74 75.99 15.39
C SER A 461 -34.22 74.58 15.01
N ASP A 462 -33.56 73.53 15.51
CA ASP A 462 -33.91 72.14 15.24
C ASP A 462 -35.05 71.63 16.14
N LEU A 463 -35.41 72.39 17.18
CA LEU A 463 -36.42 72.02 18.18
C LEU A 463 -37.88 72.26 17.73
N SER A 464 -38.11 72.69 16.49
CA SER A 464 -39.46 72.86 15.92
C SER A 464 -40.33 73.87 16.71
N VAL A 465 -39.73 74.93 17.27
CA VAL A 465 -40.46 75.96 18.04
C VAL A 465 -41.28 76.83 17.09
N ASP A 466 -42.59 76.92 17.33
CA ASP A 466 -43.53 77.68 16.51
C ASP A 466 -44.51 78.50 17.36
N SER A 467 -45.58 79.01 16.75
CA SER A 467 -46.61 79.81 17.43
C SER A 467 -47.37 79.07 18.53
N GLU A 468 -47.30 77.73 18.59
CA GLU A 468 -47.91 76.92 19.66
C GLU A 468 -46.93 76.69 20.83
N GLY A 469 -45.69 77.16 20.70
CA GLY A 469 -44.63 77.05 21.70
C GLY A 469 -43.66 75.88 21.45
N VAL A 470 -42.93 75.50 22.50
CA VAL A 470 -41.99 74.36 22.47
C VAL A 470 -42.80 73.05 22.42
N PRO A 471 -42.46 72.10 21.53
CA PRO A 471 -43.06 70.77 21.53
C PRO A 471 -43.02 70.11 22.92
N ALA A 472 -44.04 69.31 23.24
CA ALA A 472 -44.09 68.55 24.49
C ALA A 472 -43.08 67.40 24.51
N LYS A 473 -42.63 66.97 23.33
CA LYS A 473 -41.67 65.88 23.14
C LYS A 473 -40.86 66.08 21.87
N ILE A 474 -39.56 65.87 21.95
CA ILE A 474 -38.65 65.96 20.82
C ILE A 474 -37.72 64.75 20.85
N ARG A 475 -37.65 64.01 19.74
CA ARG A 475 -36.73 62.90 19.55
C ARG A 475 -35.95 63.08 18.27
N PHE A 476 -34.65 62.88 18.34
CA PHE A 476 -33.77 62.81 17.18
C PHE A 476 -33.24 61.38 17.10
N THR A 477 -33.49 60.71 15.98
CA THR A 477 -33.09 59.32 15.78
C THR A 477 -32.11 59.25 14.62
N ALA A 478 -30.94 58.69 14.87
CA ALA A 478 -30.00 58.28 13.83
C ALA A 478 -30.21 56.79 13.56
N THR A 479 -30.56 56.45 12.33
CA THR A 479 -30.59 55.07 11.84
C THR A 479 -29.38 54.84 10.97
N VAL A 480 -28.55 53.86 11.32
CA VAL A 480 -27.29 53.57 10.63
C VAL A 480 -27.39 52.21 9.96
N THR A 481 -27.12 52.18 8.66
CA THR A 481 -27.06 50.95 7.87
C THR A 481 -25.59 50.57 7.61
N LEU A 482 -25.18 49.38 8.06
CA LEU A 482 -23.92 48.78 7.66
C LEU A 482 -24.11 48.06 6.31
N ARG A 483 -23.24 48.36 5.34
CA ARG A 483 -23.23 47.70 4.02
C ARG A 483 -21.97 46.87 3.81
N ASP A 484 -22.08 45.85 2.97
CA ASP A 484 -20.93 45.07 2.51
C ASP A 484 -20.19 45.77 1.37
N GLY A 485 -19.11 45.13 0.88
CA GLY A 485 -18.32 45.64 -0.24
C GLY A 485 -19.04 45.65 -1.60
N LEU A 486 -20.25 45.09 -1.69
CA LEU A 486 -21.12 45.10 -2.86
C LEU A 486 -22.26 46.14 -2.75
N GLY A 487 -22.40 46.77 -1.57
CA GLY A 487 -23.42 47.78 -1.28
C GLY A 487 -24.71 47.21 -0.70
N ASP A 488 -24.77 45.91 -0.41
CA ASP A 488 -25.92 45.26 0.19
C ASP A 488 -25.94 45.51 1.70
N GLU A 489 -27.14 45.67 2.26
CA GLU A 489 -27.31 45.86 3.70
C GLU A 489 -26.96 44.59 4.49
N VAL A 490 -26.02 44.74 5.42
CA VAL A 490 -25.53 43.66 6.32
C VAL A 490 -26.26 43.72 7.65
N ALA A 491 -26.39 44.93 8.21
CA ALA A 491 -27.05 45.17 9.48
C ALA A 491 -27.55 46.61 9.54
N GLN A 492 -28.54 46.86 10.39
CA GLN A 492 -29.03 48.19 10.68
C GLN A 492 -29.37 48.28 12.16
N ASP A 493 -29.05 49.40 12.78
CA ASP A 493 -29.47 49.72 14.13
C ASP A 493 -29.70 51.24 14.25
N SER A 494 -30.39 51.66 15.31
CA SER A 494 -30.79 53.05 15.49
C SER A 494 -30.64 53.50 16.92
N ILE A 495 -30.19 54.74 17.11
CA ILE A 495 -30.11 55.37 18.42
C ILE A 495 -30.92 56.68 18.44
N THR A 496 -31.52 56.99 19.59
CA THR A 496 -32.40 58.15 19.75
C THR A 496 -31.97 59.01 20.94
N LEU A 497 -31.80 60.30 20.69
CA LEU A 497 -31.76 61.33 21.73
C LEU A 497 -33.19 61.83 21.97
N GLU A 498 -33.68 61.72 23.20
CA GLU A 498 -34.96 62.29 23.63
C GLU A 498 -34.72 63.52 24.50
N CYS A 499 -35.19 64.68 24.05
CA CYS A 499 -35.16 65.92 24.82
C CYS A 499 -36.47 66.03 25.61
N VAL A 500 -36.38 66.09 26.94
CA VAL A 500 -37.51 66.17 27.88
C VAL A 500 -37.65 67.56 28.47
#